data_AF-A0A1G1F9N4-F1
#
_entry.id   AF-A0A1G1F9N4-F1
#
_cell.length_a   1.000
_cell.length_b   1.000
_cell.length_c   1.000
_cell.angle_alpha   90.00
_cell.angle_beta   90.00
_cell.angle_gamma   90.00
#
_symmetry.space_group_name_H-M   'P 1'
#
loop_
_entity.id
_entity.type
_entity.pdbx_description
1 polymer ?
#
loop_
_entity_poly.entity_id
_entity_poly.type
_entity_poly.pdbx_seq_one_letter_code
_entity_poly.pdbx_strand_id
1 'polypeptide(L)'
;MTRRAIGLISFSTVLCLFLLTVESSAAIYRYVDKDGVPSYADDLQSVPKEFRQKAVIVSGELKEEELRSAPPEILDSKAEIPAYEAVGEHAASASFSRRLARSILILLAMVPLFIILKQKIEPQRELAASRIRTALFGILVLYLFIAHAKDVVVMAGLTGDKVEEAKRKSGEKGRKAAEAIKALDAAMEMVTKETGTTIEKVKNSGDD
;
A
#
# COMPACT_ATOMS: atom_id res chain seq x y z
N MET A 1 35.05 -34.42 -0.61
CA MET A 1 33.59 -34.21 -0.77
C MET A 1 33.09 -32.88 -0.21
N THR A 2 33.61 -32.39 0.92
CA THR A 2 33.14 -31.16 1.61
C THR A 2 33.17 -29.87 0.79
N ARG A 3 34.13 -29.70 -0.14
CA ARG A 3 34.24 -28.49 -0.97
C ARG A 3 33.06 -28.28 -1.94
N ARG A 4 32.42 -29.34 -2.43
CA ARG A 4 31.23 -29.23 -3.28
C ARG A 4 29.98 -28.85 -2.47
N ALA A 5 29.86 -29.37 -1.24
CA ALA A 5 28.75 -29.07 -0.35
C ALA A 5 28.73 -27.59 0.08
N ILE A 6 29.89 -27.02 0.42
CA ILE A 6 29.99 -25.61 0.84
C ILE A 6 29.59 -24.66 -0.30
N GLY A 7 29.95 -24.97 -1.55
CA GLY A 7 29.55 -24.16 -2.71
C GLY A 7 28.04 -24.18 -2.95
N LEU A 8 27.42 -25.36 -2.82
CA LEU A 8 25.97 -25.54 -2.96
C LEU A 8 25.19 -24.79 -1.88
N ILE A 9 25.67 -24.83 -0.62
CA ILE A 9 25.02 -24.14 0.49
C ILE A 9 25.05 -22.62 0.26
N SER A 10 26.21 -22.04 -0.07
CA SER A 10 26.30 -20.60 -0.34
C SER A 10 25.47 -20.15 -1.54
N PHE A 11 25.44 -20.94 -2.61
CA PHE A 11 24.59 -20.64 -3.77
C PHE A 11 23.10 -20.70 -3.39
N SER A 12 22.69 -21.71 -2.63
CA SER A 12 21.32 -21.84 -2.12
C SER A 12 20.93 -20.68 -1.20
N THR A 13 21.84 -20.17 -0.37
CA THR A 13 21.52 -19.05 0.53
C THR A 13 21.31 -17.75 -0.24
N VAL A 14 22.16 -17.48 -1.24
CA VAL A 14 22.01 -16.31 -2.12
C VAL A 14 20.74 -16.41 -2.96
N LEU A 15 20.42 -17.60 -3.48
CA LEU A 15 19.19 -17.84 -4.22
C LEU A 15 17.94 -17.65 -3.34
N CYS A 16 17.94 -18.17 -2.11
CA CYS A 16 16.84 -17.94 -1.16
C CYS A 16 16.67 -16.46 -0.81
N LEU A 17 17.76 -15.74 -0.55
CA LEU A 17 17.72 -14.30 -0.32
C LEU A 17 17.15 -13.53 -1.52
N PHE A 18 17.50 -13.95 -2.74
CA PHE A 18 16.98 -13.34 -3.96
C PHE A 18 15.48 -13.64 -4.15
N LEU A 19 15.04 -14.86 -3.87
CA LEU A 19 13.62 -15.24 -3.94
C LEU A 19 12.77 -14.52 -2.88
N LEU A 20 13.34 -14.18 -1.72
CA LEU A 20 12.63 -13.40 -0.70
C LEU A 20 12.44 -11.91 -1.09
N THR A 21 13.16 -11.41 -2.09
CA THR A 21 12.98 -10.04 -2.61
C THR A 21 11.92 -9.92 -3.70
N VAL A 22 11.28 -11.03 -4.09
CA VAL A 22 10.11 -10.96 -4.97
C VAL A 22 9.00 -10.30 -4.17
N GLU A 23 8.73 -9.04 -4.49
CA GLU A 23 7.70 -8.23 -3.83
C GLU A 23 6.37 -9.00 -3.85
N SER A 24 5.91 -9.40 -2.66
CA SER A 24 4.56 -9.93 -2.48
C SER A 24 3.57 -8.78 -2.65
N SER A 25 3.28 -8.42 -3.89
CA SER A 25 2.19 -7.50 -4.18
C SER A 25 0.87 -8.21 -3.93
N ALA A 26 0.26 -7.95 -2.77
CA ALA A 26 -1.07 -8.42 -2.46
C ALA A 26 -2.07 -7.51 -3.19
N ALA A 27 -2.80 -8.07 -4.15
CA ALA A 27 -3.85 -7.34 -4.85
C ALA A 27 -5.00 -7.07 -3.87
N ILE A 28 -5.31 -5.80 -3.62
CA ILE A 28 -6.43 -5.43 -2.74
C ILE A 28 -7.71 -5.37 -3.58
N TYR A 29 -8.67 -6.24 -3.26
CA TYR A 29 -9.99 -6.29 -3.87
C TYR A 29 -10.97 -5.44 -3.08
N ARG A 30 -11.71 -4.56 -3.76
CA ARG A 30 -12.84 -3.81 -3.20
C ARG A 30 -14.14 -4.41 -3.71
N TYR A 31 -15.09 -4.61 -2.81
CA TYR A 31 -16.46 -5.01 -3.15
C TYR A 31 -17.47 -4.20 -2.35
N VAL A 32 -18.73 -4.20 -2.79
CA VAL A 32 -19.85 -3.58 -2.08
C VAL A 32 -20.68 -4.72 -1.47
N ASP A 33 -20.91 -4.67 -0.16
CA ASP A 33 -21.68 -5.70 0.54
C ASP A 33 -23.21 -5.55 0.35
N LYS A 34 -23.99 -6.36 1.07
CA LYS A 34 -25.46 -6.34 1.01
C LYS A 34 -26.06 -5.04 1.53
N ASP A 35 -25.33 -4.35 2.40
CA ASP A 35 -25.75 -3.11 3.06
C ASP A 35 -25.30 -1.87 2.27
N GLY A 36 -24.62 -2.06 1.13
CA GLY A 36 -24.11 -0.97 0.30
C GLY A 36 -22.79 -0.38 0.81
N VAL A 37 -22.15 -1.01 1.81
CA VAL A 37 -20.91 -0.51 2.40
C VAL A 37 -19.70 -1.03 1.59
N PRO A 38 -18.76 -0.14 1.19
CA PRO A 38 -17.54 -0.57 0.52
C PRO A 38 -16.63 -1.31 1.50
N SER A 39 -16.32 -2.56 1.17
CA SER A 39 -15.42 -3.44 1.92
C SER A 39 -14.19 -3.80 1.09
N TYR A 40 -13.08 -4.13 1.77
CA TYR A 40 -11.80 -4.45 1.15
C TYR A 40 -11.30 -5.82 1.62
N ALA A 41 -10.65 -6.57 0.72
CA ALA A 41 -10.11 -7.89 0.99
C ALA A 41 -8.75 -8.07 0.31
N ASP A 42 -7.81 -8.72 1.00
CA ASP A 42 -6.44 -8.94 0.51
C ASP A 42 -6.33 -10.06 -0.54
N ASP A 43 -7.38 -10.87 -0.69
CA ASP A 43 -7.46 -11.97 -1.65
C ASP A 43 -8.91 -12.09 -2.17
N LEU A 44 -9.06 -12.47 -3.44
CA LEU A 44 -10.34 -12.80 -4.06
C LEU A 44 -11.04 -13.95 -3.31
N GLN A 45 -10.28 -14.84 -2.67
CA GLN A 45 -10.86 -15.91 -1.86
C GLN A 45 -11.55 -15.40 -0.58
N SER A 46 -11.04 -14.31 -0.01
CA SER A 46 -11.61 -13.65 1.17
C SER A 46 -12.90 -12.89 0.85
N VAL A 47 -13.13 -12.56 -0.43
CA VAL A 47 -14.41 -11.97 -0.87
C VAL A 47 -15.51 -13.04 -0.84
N PRO A 48 -16.68 -12.78 -0.21
CA PRO A 48 -17.80 -13.70 -0.23
C PRO A 48 -18.23 -14.06 -1.65
N LYS A 49 -18.61 -15.32 -1.90
CA LYS A 49 -18.88 -15.86 -3.25
C LYS A 49 -19.85 -15.01 -4.08
N GLU A 50 -20.85 -14.42 -3.43
CA GLU A 50 -21.87 -13.57 -4.04
C GLU A 50 -21.30 -12.27 -4.65
N PHE A 51 -20.16 -11.78 -4.15
CA PHE A 51 -19.56 -10.51 -4.57
C PHE A 51 -18.30 -10.67 -5.41
N ARG A 52 -17.77 -11.88 -5.57
CA ARG A 52 -16.50 -12.12 -6.29
C ARG A 52 -16.53 -11.62 -7.74
N GLN A 53 -17.67 -11.69 -8.42
CA GLN A 53 -17.82 -11.21 -9.80
C GLN A 53 -17.88 -9.69 -9.92
N LYS A 54 -18.24 -9.00 -8.83
CA LYS A 54 -18.35 -7.53 -8.76
C LYS A 54 -17.16 -6.88 -8.08
N ALA A 55 -16.21 -7.68 -7.58
CA ALA A 55 -15.02 -7.18 -6.90
C ALA A 55 -14.09 -6.53 -7.92
N VAL A 56 -13.63 -5.32 -7.61
CA VAL A 56 -12.71 -4.53 -8.43
C VAL A 56 -11.37 -4.47 -7.72
N ILE A 57 -10.27 -4.68 -8.45
CA ILE A 57 -8.90 -4.54 -7.91
C ILE A 57 -8.61 -3.05 -7.75
N VAL A 58 -8.30 -2.60 -6.53
CA VAL A 58 -8.10 -1.17 -6.20
C VAL A 58 -6.63 -0.82 -6.00
N SER A 59 -5.76 -1.80 -5.75
CA SER A 59 -4.32 -1.57 -5.71
C SER A 59 -3.56 -2.82 -6.14
N GLY A 60 -2.64 -2.60 -7.09
CA GLY A 60 -1.81 -3.62 -7.72
C GLY A 60 -1.84 -3.50 -9.23
N GLU A 61 -1.11 -2.51 -9.79
CA GLU A 61 -0.55 -2.36 -11.16
C GLU A 61 -1.26 -2.92 -12.42
N LEU A 62 -2.49 -3.42 -12.35
CA LEU A 62 -3.23 -3.90 -13.52
C LEU A 62 -3.95 -2.74 -14.18
N LYS A 63 -3.17 -2.06 -15.04
CA LYS A 63 -3.56 -1.46 -16.32
C LYS A 63 -5.00 -0.91 -16.39
N GLU A 64 -5.05 0.42 -16.36
CA GLU A 64 -6.13 1.30 -16.84
C GLU A 64 -6.61 1.07 -18.30
N GLU A 65 -6.14 0.04 -19.02
CA GLU A 65 -6.44 -0.12 -20.45
C GLU A 65 -7.77 -0.84 -20.76
N GLU A 66 -8.41 -1.54 -19.82
CA GLU A 66 -9.59 -2.37 -20.14
C GLU A 66 -10.96 -1.77 -19.76
N LEU A 67 -11.01 -0.60 -19.10
CA LEU A 67 -12.26 0.05 -18.68
C LEU A 67 -12.83 1.05 -19.71
N ARG A 68 -12.23 1.17 -20.90
CA ARG A 68 -12.67 2.10 -21.96
C ARG A 68 -13.62 1.52 -23.01
N SER A 69 -14.08 0.27 -22.87
CA SER A 69 -14.88 -0.41 -23.90
C SER A 69 -16.25 -0.92 -23.45
N ALA A 70 -16.73 -0.57 -22.25
CA ALA A 70 -18.12 -0.83 -21.86
C ALA A 70 -19.02 0.37 -22.23
N PRO A 71 -20.08 0.17 -23.04
CA PRO A 71 -21.05 1.22 -23.38
C PRO A 71 -21.76 1.75 -22.12
N PRO A 72 -21.95 3.08 -21.96
CA PRO A 72 -22.62 3.64 -20.79
C PRO A 72 -24.12 3.34 -20.86
N GLU A 73 -24.59 2.43 -20.00
CA GLU A 73 -26.01 2.31 -19.70
C GLU A 73 -26.38 3.41 -18.69
N ILE A 74 -27.27 4.29 -19.15
CA ILE A 74 -27.67 5.54 -18.52
C ILE A 74 -28.55 5.21 -17.30
N LEU A 75 -28.01 5.39 -16.09
CA LEU A 75 -28.82 5.56 -14.88
C LEU A 75 -28.49 6.90 -14.23
N ASP A 76 -29.48 7.78 -14.35
CA ASP A 76 -29.50 9.19 -13.97
C ASP A 76 -29.63 9.35 -12.44
N SER A 77 -28.66 8.81 -11.69
CA SER A 77 -28.54 9.04 -10.24
C SER A 77 -27.44 10.06 -10.00
N LYS A 78 -27.88 11.31 -9.85
CA LYS A 78 -27.10 12.49 -9.46
C LYS A 78 -26.61 12.37 -8.01
N ALA A 79 -25.75 11.39 -7.74
CA ALA A 79 -24.86 11.40 -6.60
C ALA A 79 -23.52 11.92 -7.09
N GLU A 80 -23.16 13.14 -6.70
CA GLU A 80 -21.81 13.68 -6.88
C GLU A 80 -20.83 12.76 -6.16
N ILE A 81 -20.30 11.76 -6.87
CA ILE A 81 -19.14 11.01 -6.41
C ILE A 81 -18.02 12.05 -6.39
N PRO A 82 -17.46 12.40 -5.21
CA PRO A 82 -16.37 13.35 -5.16
C PRO A 82 -15.28 12.82 -6.06
N ALA A 83 -14.92 13.59 -7.08
CA ALA A 83 -13.84 13.29 -7.98
C ALA A 83 -12.61 13.00 -7.13
N TYR A 84 -12.28 11.72 -6.98
CA TYR A 84 -11.01 11.29 -6.47
C TYR A 84 -10.04 11.70 -7.58
N GLU A 85 -9.40 12.85 -7.39
CA GLU A 85 -8.19 13.16 -8.12
C GLU A 85 -7.24 12.00 -7.81
N ALA A 86 -6.95 11.19 -8.83
CA ALA A 86 -5.84 10.26 -8.81
C ALA A 86 -4.57 11.11 -8.66
N VAL A 87 -4.21 11.40 -7.42
CA VAL A 87 -3.03 12.17 -7.06
C VAL A 87 -1.82 11.39 -7.59
N GLY A 88 -1.26 11.91 -8.68
CA GLY A 88 -0.12 11.40 -9.46
C GLY A 88 0.78 10.39 -8.76
N GLU A 89 0.47 9.09 -8.90
CA GLU A 89 1.34 7.99 -8.46
C GLU A 89 2.30 7.48 -9.54
N HIS A 90 2.15 7.95 -10.79
CA HIS A 90 2.90 7.39 -11.93
C HIS A 90 4.34 7.91 -12.11
N ALA A 91 4.72 9.03 -11.49
CA ALA A 91 6.06 9.58 -11.71
C ALA A 91 7.14 8.98 -10.78
N ALA A 92 6.77 8.45 -9.61
CA ALA A 92 7.73 7.97 -8.62
C ALA A 92 8.21 6.53 -8.87
N SER A 93 7.33 5.63 -9.34
CA SER A 93 7.64 4.19 -9.43
C SER A 93 8.70 3.85 -10.49
N ALA A 94 8.74 4.59 -11.60
CA ALA A 94 9.68 4.36 -12.69
C ALA A 94 11.16 4.57 -12.30
N SER A 95 11.42 5.39 -11.28
CA SER A 95 12.79 5.67 -10.81
C SER A 95 13.32 4.59 -9.86
N PHE A 96 12.42 3.97 -9.08
CA PHE A 96 12.75 2.90 -8.14
C PHE A 96 13.06 1.59 -8.87
N SER A 97 12.22 1.20 -9.84
CA SER A 97 12.42 -0.04 -10.61
C SER A 97 13.75 -0.07 -11.38
N ARG A 98 14.17 1.06 -11.96
CA ARG A 98 15.49 1.16 -12.62
C ARG A 98 16.66 1.06 -11.64
N ARG A 99 16.53 1.60 -10.43
CA ARG A 99 17.58 1.47 -9.39
C ARG A 99 17.67 0.03 -8.90
N LEU A 100 16.53 -0.62 -8.67
CA LEU A 100 16.44 -2.03 -8.27
C LEU A 100 17.00 -2.97 -9.34
N ALA A 101 16.64 -2.77 -10.60
CA ALA A 101 17.17 -3.55 -11.71
C ALA A 101 18.70 -3.42 -11.81
N ARG A 102 19.25 -2.23 -11.55
CA ARG A 102 20.70 -1.98 -11.60
C ARG A 102 21.44 -2.66 -10.44
N SER A 103 20.89 -2.64 -9.22
CA SER A 103 21.48 -3.36 -8.08
C SER A 103 21.40 -4.87 -8.28
N ILE A 104 20.29 -5.40 -8.78
CA ILE A 104 20.15 -6.81 -9.16
C ILE A 104 21.20 -7.20 -10.21
N LEU A 105 21.38 -6.39 -11.27
CA LEU A 105 22.37 -6.65 -12.32
C LEU A 105 23.80 -6.72 -11.75
N ILE A 106 24.16 -5.81 -10.84
CA ILE A 106 25.49 -5.81 -10.19
C ILE A 106 25.68 -7.07 -9.34
N LEU A 107 24.65 -7.50 -8.61
CA LEU A 107 24.67 -8.70 -7.79
C LEU A 107 24.84 -9.95 -8.67
N LEU A 108 24.14 -10.00 -9.81
CA LEU A 108 24.22 -11.08 -10.79
C LEU A 108 25.60 -11.14 -11.47
N ALA A 109 26.21 -9.98 -11.75
CA ALA A 109 27.57 -9.88 -12.29
C ALA A 109 28.67 -10.26 -11.28
N MET A 110 28.42 -10.12 -9.98
CA MET A 110 29.36 -10.53 -8.93
C MET A 110 29.52 -12.04 -8.81
N VAL A 111 28.47 -12.83 -9.12
CA VAL A 111 28.50 -14.30 -9.05
C VAL A 111 29.56 -14.93 -9.96
N PRO A 112 29.61 -14.66 -11.29
CA PRO A 112 30.65 -15.22 -12.15
C PRO A 112 32.05 -14.70 -11.81
N LEU A 113 32.19 -13.45 -11.38
CA LEU A 113 33.47 -12.91 -10.91
C LEU A 113 34.01 -13.73 -9.73
N PHE A 114 33.12 -14.12 -8.81
CA PHE A 114 33.45 -14.95 -7.66
C PHE A 114 33.89 -16.37 -8.06
N ILE A 115 33.24 -16.95 -9.08
CA ILE A 115 33.61 -18.27 -9.64
C ILE A 115 35.00 -18.21 -10.29
N ILE A 116 35.28 -17.17 -11.07
CA ILE A 116 36.59 -16.95 -11.72
C ILE A 116 37.70 -16.76 -10.66
N LEU A 117 37.44 -15.96 -9.63
CA LEU A 117 38.36 -15.77 -8.49
C LEU A 117 38.62 -17.06 -7.71
N LYS A 118 37.64 -17.97 -7.63
CA LYS A 118 37.81 -19.29 -6.99
C LYS A 118 38.66 -20.24 -7.83
N GLN A 119 38.59 -20.17 -9.15
CA GLN A 119 39.36 -21.05 -10.04
C GLN A 119 40.85 -20.71 -10.10
N LYS A 120 41.22 -19.43 -9.94
CA LYS A 120 42.59 -18.95 -10.20
C LYS A 120 43.52 -18.92 -8.98
N ILE A 121 43.04 -19.25 -7.78
CA ILE A 121 43.82 -19.13 -6.53
C ILE A 121 44.10 -20.53 -5.96
N GLU A 122 45.31 -21.03 -6.24
CA GLU A 122 45.96 -22.26 -5.75
C GLU A 122 45.94 -22.41 -4.19
N PRO A 123 46.15 -23.62 -3.62
CA PRO A 123 45.66 -24.02 -2.31
C PRO A 123 46.45 -23.53 -1.08
N GLN A 124 47.53 -22.76 -1.21
CA GLN A 124 48.25 -22.23 -0.03
C GLN A 124 47.64 -20.93 0.53
N ARG A 125 46.63 -20.35 -0.13
CA ARG A 125 46.00 -19.07 0.25
C ARG A 125 44.60 -19.19 0.87
N GLU A 126 44.17 -20.37 1.30
CA GLU A 126 42.77 -20.60 1.70
C GLU A 126 42.26 -19.63 2.80
N LEU A 127 43.10 -19.29 3.78
CA LEU A 127 42.77 -18.29 4.81
C LEU A 127 42.68 -16.87 4.25
N ALA A 128 43.60 -16.48 3.36
CA ALA A 128 43.60 -15.16 2.73
C ALA A 128 42.39 -15.00 1.79
N ALA A 129 42.07 -16.04 1.02
CA ALA A 129 40.92 -16.07 0.13
C ALA A 129 39.60 -16.00 0.92
N SER A 130 39.51 -16.65 2.09
CA SER A 130 38.35 -16.52 2.98
C SER A 130 38.18 -15.08 3.46
N ARG A 131 39.24 -14.46 3.99
CA ARG A 131 39.18 -13.09 4.52
C ARG A 131 38.80 -12.07 3.43
N ILE A 132 39.37 -12.21 2.23
CA ILE A 132 39.05 -11.34 1.09
C ILE A 132 37.57 -11.48 0.69
N ARG A 133 37.01 -12.71 0.72
CA ARG A 133 35.59 -12.93 0.42
C ARG A 133 34.69 -12.30 1.47
N THR A 134 35.00 -12.49 2.75
CA THR A 134 34.22 -11.87 3.84
C THR A 134 34.28 -10.35 3.76
N ALA A 135 35.44 -9.77 3.42
CA ALA A 135 35.60 -8.34 3.23
C ALA A 135 34.79 -7.83 2.03
N LEU A 136 34.86 -8.50 0.87
CA LEU A 136 34.06 -8.13 -0.31
C LEU A 136 32.56 -8.23 -0.05
N PHE A 137 32.12 -9.27 0.66
CA PHE A 137 30.72 -9.42 1.04
C PHE A 137 30.28 -8.32 2.00
N GLY A 138 31.11 -7.98 2.99
CA GLY A 138 30.85 -6.86 3.88
C GLY A 138 30.73 -5.52 3.15
N ILE A 139 31.61 -5.25 2.18
CA ILE A 139 31.55 -4.05 1.34
C ILE A 139 30.28 -4.04 0.49
N LEU A 140 29.88 -5.18 -0.09
CA LEU A 140 28.64 -5.29 -0.86
C LEU A 140 27.40 -5.01 0.00
N VAL A 141 27.33 -5.59 1.20
CA VAL A 141 26.21 -5.36 2.14
C VAL A 141 26.19 -3.90 2.59
N LEU A 142 27.34 -3.32 2.91
CA LEU A 142 27.44 -1.91 3.28
C LEU A 142 27.00 -1.00 2.13
N TYR A 143 27.39 -1.31 0.90
CA TYR A 143 26.95 -0.58 -0.30
C TYR A 143 25.44 -0.66 -0.48
N LEU A 144 24.85 -1.85 -0.38
CA LEU A 144 23.39 -2.05 -0.44
C LEU A 144 22.68 -1.26 0.64
N PHE A 145 23.21 -1.25 1.86
CA PHE A 145 22.65 -0.49 2.97
C PHE A 145 22.65 1.02 2.68
N ILE A 146 23.77 1.57 2.22
CA ILE A 146 23.88 3.00 1.87
C ILE A 146 22.99 3.35 0.68
N ALA A 147 22.92 2.47 -0.32
CA ALA A 147 22.11 2.67 -1.51
C ALA A 147 20.61 2.72 -1.18
N HIS A 148 20.14 1.83 -0.29
CA HIS A 148 18.73 1.76 0.09
C HIS A 148 18.34 2.64 1.28
N ALA A 149 19.29 3.08 2.12
CA ALA A 149 18.98 3.98 3.24
C ALA A 149 18.28 5.26 2.77
N LYS A 150 18.68 5.81 1.62
CA LYS A 150 18.02 6.98 1.03
C LYS A 150 16.58 6.69 0.62
N ASP A 151 16.33 5.53 -0.01
CA ASP A 151 14.99 5.15 -0.45
C ASP A 151 14.06 4.91 0.75
N VAL A 152 14.57 4.32 1.85
CA VAL A 152 13.81 4.12 3.10
C VAL A 152 13.44 5.47 3.73
N VAL A 153 14.36 6.44 3.78
CA VAL A 153 14.08 7.78 4.32
C VAL A 153 13.03 8.51 3.47
N VAL A 154 13.10 8.40 2.14
CA VAL A 154 12.10 9.01 1.24
C VAL A 154 10.73 8.36 1.40
N MET A 155 10.65 7.03 1.46
CA MET A 155 9.41 6.29 1.74
C MET A 155 8.79 6.68 3.09
N ALA A 156 9.61 6.82 4.13
CA ALA A 156 9.16 7.25 5.45
C ALA A 156 8.63 8.69 5.43
N GLY A 157 9.29 9.61 4.71
CA GLY A 157 8.83 10.99 4.55
C GLY A 157 7.48 11.08 3.82
N LEU A 158 7.34 10.40 2.68
CA LEU A 158 6.09 10.37 1.91
C LEU A 158 4.92 9.75 2.69
N THR A 159 5.21 8.75 3.51
CA THR A 159 4.19 8.14 4.39
C THR A 159 3.79 9.10 5.51
N GLY A 160 4.74 9.86 6.07
CA GLY A 160 4.49 10.88 7.07
C GLY A 160 3.54 11.97 6.58
N ASP A 161 3.83 12.53 5.40
CA ASP A 161 3.02 13.61 4.81
C ASP A 161 1.58 13.13 4.50
N LYS A 162 1.42 11.93 3.93
CA LYS A 162 0.10 11.35 3.66
C LYS A 162 -0.68 11.07 4.96
N VAL A 163 -0.02 10.58 6.01
CA VAL A 163 -0.64 10.33 7.32
C VAL A 163 -1.05 11.64 7.99
N GLU A 164 -0.22 12.67 7.90
CA GLU A 164 -0.52 13.99 8.46
C GLU A 164 -1.67 14.67 7.72
N GLU A 165 -1.72 14.57 6.39
CA GLU A 165 -2.84 15.07 5.59
C GLU A 165 -4.14 14.30 5.91
N ALA A 166 -4.09 12.98 6.01
CA ALA A 166 -5.23 12.16 6.40
C ALA A 166 -5.74 12.51 7.81
N LYS A 167 -4.82 12.74 8.76
CA LYS A 167 -5.14 13.17 10.12
C LYS A 167 -5.80 14.55 10.13
N ARG A 168 -5.29 15.50 9.35
CA ARG A 168 -5.88 16.84 9.20
C ARG A 168 -7.29 16.77 8.62
N LYS A 169 -7.47 16.01 7.52
CA LYS A 169 -8.77 15.83 6.86
C LYS A 169 -9.79 15.12 7.75
N SER A 170 -9.36 14.14 8.55
CA SER A 170 -10.20 13.50 9.56
C SER A 170 -10.62 14.48 10.66
N GLY A 171 -9.70 15.32 11.14
CA GLY A 171 -9.99 16.37 12.12
C GLY A 171 -11.02 17.39 11.62
N GLU A 172 -10.89 17.85 10.38
CA GLU A 172 -11.86 18.76 9.76
C GLU A 172 -13.24 18.11 9.60
N LYS A 173 -13.30 16.84 9.16
CA LYS A 173 -14.55 16.08 9.08
C LYS A 173 -15.21 15.91 10.44
N GLY A 174 -14.43 15.59 11.47
CA GLY A 174 -14.90 15.48 12.85
C GLY A 174 -15.47 16.80 13.37
N ARG A 175 -14.83 17.92 13.07
CA ARG A 175 -15.33 19.25 13.45
C ARG A 175 -16.64 19.59 12.75
N LYS A 176 -16.73 19.36 11.44
CA LYS A 176 -17.97 19.57 10.67
C LYS A 176 -19.11 18.67 11.16
N ALA A 177 -18.82 17.41 11.51
CA ALA A 177 -19.81 16.50 12.07
C ALA A 177 -20.30 16.99 13.44
N ALA A 178 -19.41 17.46 14.31
CA ALA A 178 -19.79 18.02 15.61
C ALA A 178 -20.64 19.29 15.48
N GLU A 179 -20.28 20.19 14.55
CA GLU A 179 -21.07 21.38 14.22
C GLU A 179 -22.47 21.01 13.71
N ALA A 180 -22.58 19.99 12.85
CA ALA A 180 -23.86 19.49 12.34
C ALA A 180 -24.75 18.86 13.43
N ILE A 181 -24.16 18.07 14.34
CA ILE A 181 -24.89 17.50 15.49
C ILE A 181 -25.41 18.62 16.39
N LYS A 182 -24.57 19.63 16.69
CA LYS A 182 -24.98 20.77 17.53
C LYS A 182 -26.12 21.57 16.87
N ALA A 183 -26.09 21.75 15.56
CA ALA A 183 -27.17 22.40 14.82
C ALA A 183 -28.47 21.58 14.85
N LEU A 184 -28.37 20.25 14.75
CA LEU A 184 -29.50 19.34 14.85
C LEU A 184 -30.13 19.35 16.25
N ASP A 185 -29.32 19.32 17.30
CA ASP A 185 -29.78 19.40 18.70
C ASP A 185 -30.51 20.72 18.96
N ALA A 186 -29.96 21.84 18.48
CA ALA A 186 -30.60 23.14 18.59
C ALA A 186 -31.95 23.21 17.85
N ALA A 187 -32.04 22.62 16.65
CA ALA A 187 -33.28 22.54 15.88
C ALA A 187 -34.34 21.69 16.59
N MET A 188 -33.95 20.54 17.16
CA MET A 188 -34.87 19.70 17.94
C MET A 188 -35.37 20.40 19.21
N GLU A 189 -34.53 21.18 19.89
CA GLU A 189 -34.94 21.95 21.06
C GLU A 189 -35.98 23.03 20.69
N MET A 190 -35.82 23.72 19.56
CA MET A 190 -36.81 24.68 19.05
C MET A 190 -38.15 24.00 18.73
N VAL A 191 -38.13 22.88 18.01
CA VAL A 191 -39.34 22.10 17.70
C VAL A 191 -40.05 21.63 18.97
N THR A 192 -39.28 21.19 19.98
CA THR A 192 -39.85 20.75 21.27
C THR A 192 -40.53 21.91 22.02
N LYS A 193 -39.92 23.10 22.01
CA LYS A 193 -40.51 24.32 22.61
C LYS A 193 -41.77 24.80 21.88
N GLU A 194 -41.76 24.79 20.55
CA GLU A 194 -42.94 25.15 19.74
C GLU A 194 -44.09 24.15 19.92
N THR A 195 -43.78 22.85 19.96
CA THR A 195 -44.78 21.81 20.17
C THR A 195 -45.39 21.90 21.57
N GLY A 196 -44.56 22.12 22.61
CA GLY A 196 -45.03 22.29 23.99
C GLY A 196 -45.96 23.50 24.16
N THR A 197 -45.59 24.64 23.60
CA THR A 197 -46.44 25.87 23.65
C THR A 197 -47.74 25.73 22.84
N THR A 198 -47.73 24.97 21.74
CA THR A 198 -48.94 24.68 20.96
C THR A 198 -49.90 23.78 21.73
N ILE A 199 -49.39 22.71 22.38
CA ILE A 199 -50.21 21.83 23.21
C ILE A 199 -50.83 22.59 24.39
N GLU A 200 -50.07 23.49 25.03
CA GLU A 200 -50.58 24.29 26.15
C GLU A 200 -51.67 25.27 25.73
N LYS A 201 -51.54 25.92 24.57
CA LYS A 201 -52.59 26.79 24.00
C LYS A 201 -53.87 26.01 23.66
N VAL A 202 -53.74 24.85 23.03
CA VAL A 202 -54.90 24.00 22.66
C VAL A 202 -55.62 23.51 23.92
N LYS A 203 -54.88 23.15 24.98
CA LYS A 203 -55.47 22.74 26.25
C LYS A 203 -56.26 23.87 26.92
N ASN A 204 -55.72 25.08 26.96
CA ASN A 204 -56.40 26.22 27.57
C ASN A 204 -57.62 26.72 26.78
N SER A 205 -57.68 26.48 25.46
CA SER A 205 -58.84 26.87 24.63
C SER A 205 -60.03 25.90 24.67
N GLY A 206 -59.88 24.73 25.31
CA GLY A 206 -60.91 23.70 25.36
C GLY A 206 -61.79 23.73 26.61
N ASP A 207 -61.47 24.58 27.59
CA ASP A 207 -62.16 24.69 28.89
C ASP A 207 -63.14 25.89 28.95
N ASP A 208 -63.28 26.68 27.87
CA ASP A 208 -64.26 27.77 27.71
C ASP A 208 -65.47 27.33 26.88
#